data_AF-A0A1H3B0K6-F1
#
_entry.id   AF-A0A1H3B0K6-F1
#
_cell.length_a   1.000
_cell.length_b   1.000
_cell.length_c   1.000
_cell.angle_alpha   90.00
_cell.angle_beta   90.00
_cell.angle_gamma   90.00
#
_symmetry.space_group_name_H-M   'P 1'
#
loop_
_entity.id
_entity.type
_entity.pdbx_description
1 polymer ?
#
loop_
_entity_poly.entity_id
_entity_poly.type
_entity_poly.pdbx_seq_one_letter_code
_entity_poly.pdbx_strand_id
1 'polypeptide(L)'
;MGATGILHMLLGVAVFTGPARSIWQAGIWNSIAHDYSRATFLWFSCSGALLLLLGYLMHWVLQQRPLPRALGGGLAALALAGGIIMPVSGFWLVLIQAGLILRGPRTVPAKQ
;
A
#
# COMPACT_ATOMS: atom_id res chain seq x y z
N MET A 1 0.03 11.22 5.20
CA MET A 1 0.14 9.75 4.98
C MET A 1 -0.87 9.20 3.95
N GLY A 2 -1.95 9.91 3.59
CA GLY A 2 -2.89 9.47 2.53
C GLY A 2 -2.42 9.64 1.08
N ALA A 3 -1.51 10.58 0.81
CA ALA A 3 -1.07 10.90 -0.56
C ALA A 3 -0.45 9.69 -1.30
N THR A 4 0.31 8.85 -0.61
CA THR A 4 0.98 7.69 -1.20
C THR A 4 -0.01 6.63 -1.66
N GLY A 5 -1.04 6.34 -0.88
CA GLY A 5 -2.06 5.36 -1.25
C GLY A 5 -3.03 5.89 -2.31
N ILE A 6 -3.33 7.20 -2.31
CA ILE A 6 -4.11 7.85 -3.38
C ILE A 6 -3.34 7.77 -4.69
N LEU A 7 -2.03 8.09 -4.69
CA LEU A 7 -1.19 7.99 -5.87
C LEU A 7 -1.14 6.56 -6.41
N HIS A 8 -1.02 5.56 -5.53
CA HIS A 8 -1.00 4.15 -5.91
C HIS A 8 -2.33 3.67 -6.50
N MET A 9 -3.46 4.09 -5.93
CA MET A 9 -4.78 3.77 -6.50
C MET A 9 -4.98 4.45 -7.85
N LEU A 10 -4.59 5.71 -8.00
CA LEU A 10 -4.73 6.44 -9.27
C LEU A 10 -3.85 5.85 -10.37
N LEU A 11 -2.60 5.49 -10.07
CA LEU A 11 -1.73 4.78 -11.02
C LEU A 11 -2.28 3.40 -11.37
N GLY A 12 -2.76 2.64 -10.38
CA GLY A 12 -3.36 1.33 -10.59
C GLY A 12 -4.61 1.39 -11.48
N VAL A 13 -5.45 2.42 -11.33
CA VAL A 13 -6.63 2.59 -12.19
C VAL A 13 -6.24 3.06 -13.60
N ALA A 14 -5.28 3.98 -13.74
CA ALA A 14 -4.85 4.49 -15.03
C ALA A 14 -4.14 3.44 -15.90
N VAL A 15 -3.33 2.56 -15.29
CA VAL A 15 -2.53 1.55 -16.00
C VAL A 15 -3.37 0.31 -16.37
N PHE A 16 -4.42 -0.01 -15.61
CA PHE A 16 -5.16 -1.28 -15.76
C PHE A 16 -6.63 -1.11 -16.20
N THR A 17 -6.93 -0.09 -17.01
CA THR A 17 -8.30 0.16 -17.53
C THR A 17 -8.86 -1.02 -18.35
N GLY A 18 -8.00 -1.74 -19.09
CA GLY A 18 -8.36 -2.95 -19.85
C GLY A 18 -8.81 -4.10 -18.94
N PRO A 19 -7.97 -4.57 -18.01
CA PRO A 19 -8.34 -5.61 -17.04
C PRO A 19 -9.58 -5.25 -16.20
N ALA A 20 -9.71 -4.00 -15.74
CA ALA A 20 -10.89 -3.53 -15.00
C ALA A 20 -12.18 -3.69 -15.81
N ARG A 21 -12.18 -3.28 -17.09
CA ARG A 21 -13.33 -3.44 -17.99
C ARG A 21 -13.66 -4.91 -18.24
N SER A 22 -12.63 -5.74 -18.38
CA SER A 22 -12.80 -7.17 -18.65
C SER A 22 -13.40 -7.94 -17.46
N ILE A 23 -13.05 -7.55 -16.22
CA ILE A 23 -13.69 -8.06 -14.99
C ILE A 23 -15.16 -7.68 -14.96
N TRP A 24 -15.47 -6.41 -15.25
CA TRP A 24 -16.85 -5.93 -15.27
C TRP A 24 -17.71 -6.70 -16.28
N GLN A 25 -17.19 -6.93 -17.48
CA GLN A 25 -17.90 -7.67 -18.54
C GLN A 25 -18.08 -9.16 -18.21
N ALA A 26 -17.13 -9.78 -17.51
CA ALA A 26 -17.21 -11.18 -17.09
C ALA A 26 -18.10 -11.41 -15.85
N GLY A 27 -18.60 -10.35 -15.22
CA GLY A 27 -19.27 -10.40 -13.93
C GLY A 27 -18.29 -10.45 -12.76
N ILE A 28 -18.67 -9.96 -11.58
CA ILE A 28 -17.72 -9.87 -10.44
C ILE A 28 -17.37 -11.21 -9.80
N TRP A 29 -18.23 -12.23 -9.98
CA TRP A 29 -18.03 -13.55 -9.37
C TRP A 29 -17.04 -14.39 -10.18
N ASN A 30 -15.95 -14.83 -9.55
CA ASN A 30 -14.93 -15.70 -10.13
C ASN A 30 -14.31 -15.21 -11.47
N SER A 31 -14.36 -13.91 -11.76
CA SER A 31 -13.88 -13.36 -13.04
C SER A 31 -12.37 -13.19 -13.15
N ILE A 32 -11.62 -13.48 -12.10
CA ILE A 32 -10.16 -13.42 -12.11
C ILE A 32 -9.54 -14.78 -12.50
N ALA A 33 -10.32 -15.87 -12.40
CA ALA A 33 -9.82 -17.21 -12.63
C ALA A 33 -9.07 -17.31 -13.97
N HIS A 34 -7.83 -17.80 -13.91
CA HIS A 34 -6.95 -18.03 -15.05
C HIS A 34 -6.52 -16.78 -15.88
N ASP A 35 -6.77 -15.55 -15.40
CA ASP A 35 -6.31 -14.33 -16.06
C ASP A 35 -5.31 -13.55 -15.16
N TYR A 36 -4.02 -13.67 -15.51
CA TYR A 36 -2.92 -13.01 -14.79
C TYR A 36 -3.02 -11.48 -14.83
N SER A 37 -3.62 -10.89 -15.87
CA SER A 37 -3.77 -9.43 -15.97
C SER A 37 -4.83 -8.91 -15.00
N ARG A 38 -5.94 -9.64 -14.85
CA ARG A 38 -6.99 -9.36 -13.86
C ARG A 38 -6.50 -9.59 -12.43
N ALA A 39 -5.72 -10.65 -12.22
CA ALA A 39 -5.09 -10.93 -10.92
C ALA A 39 -4.11 -9.82 -10.52
N THR A 40 -3.31 -9.33 -11.47
CA THR A 40 -2.37 -8.23 -11.25
C THR A 40 -3.12 -6.94 -10.92
N PHE A 41 -4.20 -6.63 -11.64
CA PHE A 41 -5.06 -5.48 -11.32
C PHE A 41 -5.62 -5.56 -9.91
N LEU A 42 -6.22 -6.69 -9.53
CA LEU A 42 -6.77 -6.88 -8.18
C LEU A 42 -5.68 -6.70 -7.12
N TRP A 43 -4.50 -7.32 -7.33
CA TRP A 43 -3.36 -7.16 -6.44
C TRP A 43 -2.97 -5.69 -6.26
N PHE A 44 -2.86 -4.93 -7.35
CA PHE A 44 -2.55 -3.50 -7.31
C PHE A 44 -3.62 -2.68 -6.58
N SER A 45 -4.89 -2.94 -6.85
CA SER A 45 -6.01 -2.24 -6.21
C SER A 45 -6.11 -2.55 -4.72
N CYS A 46 -6.08 -3.82 -4.34
CA CYS A 46 -6.15 -4.26 -2.93
C CYS A 46 -4.94 -3.80 -2.14
N SER A 47 -3.72 -3.89 -2.71
CA SER A 47 -2.52 -3.37 -2.05
C SER A 47 -2.61 -1.86 -1.83
N GLY A 48 -3.11 -1.09 -2.82
CA GLY A 48 -3.36 0.34 -2.65
C GLY A 48 -4.33 0.68 -1.53
N ALA A 49 -5.47 -0.02 -1.49
CA ALA A 49 -6.47 0.15 -0.43
C ALA A 49 -5.90 -0.21 0.95
N LEU A 50 -5.16 -1.32 1.05
CA LEU A 50 -4.48 -1.73 2.28
C LEU A 50 -3.48 -0.68 2.75
N LEU A 51 -2.70 -0.07 1.83
CA LEU A 51 -1.75 1.00 2.18
C LEU A 51 -2.45 2.27 2.66
N LEU A 52 -3.61 2.63 2.10
CA LEU A 52 -4.43 3.73 2.60
C LEU A 52 -4.93 3.48 4.02
N LEU A 53 -5.49 2.29 4.26
CA LEU A 53 -5.99 1.89 5.57
C LEU A 53 -4.87 1.84 6.61
N LEU A 54 -3.71 1.29 6.23
CA LEU A 54 -2.53 1.25 7.10
C LEU A 54 -2.01 2.66 7.41
N GLY A 55 -1.97 3.55 6.41
CA GLY A 55 -1.59 4.94 6.61
C GLY A 55 -2.56 5.71 7.53
N TYR A 56 -3.86 5.44 7.42
CA TYR A 56 -4.88 5.98 8.33
C TYR A 56 -4.70 5.45 9.75
N LEU A 57 -4.52 4.13 9.91
CA LEU A 57 -4.28 3.49 11.21
C LEU A 57 -3.02 4.05 11.88
N MET A 58 -1.92 4.16 11.13
CA MET A 58 -0.67 4.74 11.63
C MET A 58 -0.85 6.19 12.08
N HIS A 59 -1.58 7.00 11.31
CA HIS A 59 -1.89 8.37 11.69
C HIS A 59 -2.69 8.43 13.00
N TRP A 60 -3.71 7.59 13.15
CA TRP A 60 -4.51 7.51 14.37
C TRP A 60 -3.69 7.08 15.59
N VAL A 61 -2.81 6.08 15.43
CA VAL A 61 -1.93 5.62 16.51
C VAL A 61 -0.93 6.71 16.92
N LEU A 62 -0.36 7.43 15.96
CA LEU A 62 0.62 8.49 16.22
C LEU A 62 0.08 9.65 17.07
N GLN A 63 -1.25 9.86 17.09
CA GLN A 63 -1.89 10.84 17.97
C GLN A 63 -1.81 10.44 19.46
N GLN A 64 -1.58 9.16 19.75
CA GLN A 64 -1.60 8.61 21.12
C GLN A 64 -0.21 8.13 21.56
N ARG A 65 0.56 7.55 20.64
CA ARG A 65 1.87 6.96 20.94
C ARG A 65 2.79 6.90 19.73
N PRO A 66 4.11 6.97 19.95
CA PRO A 66 5.08 6.73 18.90
C PRO A 66 4.96 5.30 18.36
N LEU A 67 5.24 5.12 17.06
CA LEU A 67 5.23 3.81 16.42
C LEU A 67 6.54 3.04 16.72
N PRO A 68 6.48 1.70 16.90
CA PRO A 68 7.67 0.91 17.20
C PRO A 68 8.62 0.84 15.99
N ARG A 69 9.92 0.97 16.24
CA ARG A 69 10.95 0.88 15.17
C ARG A 69 10.94 -0.48 14.46
N ALA A 70 10.59 -1.55 15.17
CA ALA A 70 10.48 -2.89 14.59
C ALA A 70 9.44 -2.93 13.45
N LEU A 71 8.33 -2.18 13.56
CA LEU A 71 7.35 -2.06 12.48
C LEU A 71 7.95 -1.35 11.27
N GLY A 72 8.68 -0.23 11.49
CA GLY A 72 9.38 0.48 10.41
C GLY A 72 10.43 -0.39 9.72
N GLY A 73 11.23 -1.14 10.49
CA GLY A 73 12.23 -2.07 9.96
C GLY A 73 11.60 -3.24 9.20
N GLY A 74 10.53 -3.83 9.73
CA GLY A 74 9.80 -4.90 9.06
C GLY A 74 9.16 -4.45 7.74
N LEU A 75 8.57 -3.26 7.72
CA LEU A 75 8.03 -2.67 6.49
C LEU A 75 9.14 -2.38 5.47
N ALA A 76 10.32 -1.91 5.90
CA ALA A 76 11.46 -1.70 5.01
C ALA A 76 11.95 -3.03 4.42
N ALA A 77 12.13 -4.06 5.25
CA ALA A 77 12.57 -5.38 4.80
C ALA A 77 11.58 -5.99 3.79
N LEU A 78 10.28 -5.93 4.09
CA LEU A 78 9.22 -6.40 3.19
C LEU A 78 9.22 -5.64 1.86
N ALA A 79 9.34 -4.31 1.92
CA ALA A 79 9.35 -3.46 0.74
C ALA A 79 10.58 -3.71 -0.14
N LEU A 80 11.76 -3.89 0.45
CA LEU A 80 12.99 -4.22 -0.28
C LEU A 80 12.90 -5.61 -0.90
N ALA A 81 12.47 -6.63 -0.14
CA ALA A 81 12.33 -7.98 -0.66
C ALA A 81 11.32 -8.03 -1.82
N GLY A 82 10.13 -7.45 -1.63
CA GLY A 82 9.09 -7.40 -2.65
C GLY A 82 9.48 -6.55 -3.87
N GLY A 83 10.15 -5.42 -3.65
CA GLY A 83 10.66 -4.56 -4.73
C GLY A 83 11.76 -5.23 -5.54
N ILE A 84 12.69 -5.95 -4.91
CA ILE A 84 13.75 -6.69 -5.62
C ILE A 84 13.17 -7.85 -6.43
N ILE A 85 12.25 -8.63 -5.85
CA ILE A 85 11.62 -9.78 -6.53
C ILE A 85 10.70 -9.30 -7.66
N MET A 86 9.99 -8.19 -7.47
CA MET A 86 9.06 -7.63 -8.46
C MET A 86 9.26 -6.11 -8.60
N PRO A 87 10.23 -5.65 -9.40
CA PRO A 87 10.60 -4.23 -9.48
C PRO A 87 9.51 -3.31 -10.01
N VAL A 88 8.60 -3.80 -10.85
CA VAL A 88 7.50 -3.01 -11.42
C VAL A 88 6.29 -2.94 -10.46
N SER A 89 6.43 -3.38 -9.22
CA SER A 89 5.38 -3.39 -8.20
C SER A 89 5.21 -2.09 -7.43
N GLY A 90 4.16 -2.02 -6.60
CA GLY A 90 3.96 -0.96 -5.60
C GLY A 90 4.81 -1.03 -4.35
N PHE A 91 5.64 -2.07 -4.16
CA PHE A 91 6.34 -2.30 -2.88
C PHE A 91 7.26 -1.12 -2.50
N TRP A 92 7.80 -0.40 -3.47
CA TRP A 92 8.62 0.78 -3.24
C TRP A 92 7.91 1.88 -2.44
N LEU A 93 6.59 2.01 -2.58
CA LEU A 93 5.81 3.01 -1.85
C LEU A 93 5.76 2.72 -0.34
N VAL A 94 5.94 1.45 0.05
CA VAL A 94 6.00 1.03 1.46
C VAL A 94 7.27 1.55 2.13
N LEU A 95 8.36 1.76 1.38
CA LEU A 95 9.60 2.36 1.92
C LEU A 95 9.36 3.76 2.48
N ILE A 96 8.45 4.53 1.89
CA ILE A 96 8.10 5.86 2.38
C ILE A 96 7.48 5.74 3.79
N GLN A 97 6.56 4.79 3.98
CA GLN A 97 5.95 4.55 5.29
C GLN A 97 6.99 4.06 6.31
N ALA A 98 7.85 3.12 5.90
CA ALA A 98 8.95 2.62 6.73
C ALA A 98 9.88 3.76 7.19
N GLY A 99 10.28 4.64 6.25
CA GLY A 99 11.13 5.79 6.53
C GLY A 99 10.49 6.78 7.50
N LEU A 100 9.19 7.06 7.35
CA LEU A 100 8.44 7.93 8.27
C LEU A 100 8.39 7.35 9.68
N ILE A 101 8.19 6.04 9.85
CA ILE A 101 8.21 5.38 11.17
C ILE A 101 9.61 5.45 11.77
N LEU A 102 10.65 5.13 11.00
CA LEU A 102 12.03 5.09 11.49
C LEU A 102 12.58 6.47 11.88
N ARG A 103 12.08 7.54 11.25
CA ARG A 103 12.40 8.95 11.55
C ARG A 103 11.41 9.61 12.50
N GLY A 104 10.32 8.93 12.85
CA GLY A 104 9.23 9.49 13.64
C GLY A 104 9.63 9.80 15.09
N PRO A 105 8.81 10.61 15.79
CA PRO A 105 9.04 10.96 17.18
C PRO A 105 9.07 9.73 18.09
N ARG A 106 9.88 9.82 19.15
CA ARG A 106 10.13 8.71 20.09
C ARG A 106 9.29 8.80 21.36
N THR A 107 8.59 9.91 21.54
CA THR A 107 7.74 10.23 22.67
C THR A 107 6.46 10.87 22.16
N VAL A 108 5.39 10.79 22.95
CA VAL A 108 4.11 11.44 22.61
C VAL A 108 4.31 12.96 22.63
N PRO A 109 3.92 13.71 21.59
CA PRO A 109 3.94 15.17 21.64
C PRO A 109 3.09 15.65 22.83
N ALA A 110 3.62 16.55 23.66
CA ALA A 110 2.83 17.17 24.72
C ALA A 110 1.65 17.91 24.06
N LYS A 111 0.44 17.64 24.54
CA LYS A 111 -0.77 18.31 24.05
C LYS A 111 -0.65 19.80 24.39
N GLN A 112 -0.51 20.65 23.36
CA GLN A 112 -0.53 22.12 23.50
C GLN A 112 -1.94 22.60 23.83
#